data_AF-A0A7J8ZQF0-F1
#
_entry.id   AF-A0A7J8ZQF0-F1
#
_cell.length_a   1.000
_cell.length_b   1.000
_cell.length_c   1.000
_cell.angle_alpha   90.00
_cell.angle_beta   90.00
_cell.angle_gamma   90.00
#
_symmetry.space_group_name_H-M   'P 1'
#
loop_
_entity.id
_entity.type
_entity.pdbx_description
1 polymer ?
#
loop_
_entity_poly.entity_id
_entity_poly.type
_entity_poly.pdbx_seq_one_letter_code
_entity_poly.pdbx_strand_id
1 'polypeptide(L)'
;LSFFFQHPKNTTIPTLPWLLIFVSELLLSLAWLFTQSYCWRPVTRTVFPERLPADDKLPAIDVFICTADPNKEPIVEVMNTVISAMALDYPPEKLHVYVSDDAGSDATLRCTKEAWNFARYWVPFCRKYDLVTACPDVYFSSSEVDSGNFEGSEFKAARTKMEVI
;
A
#
# COMPACT_ATOMS: atom_id res chain seq x y z
N LEU A 1 14.52 32.99 31.42
CA LEU A 1 15.74 33.85 31.47
C LEU A 1 16.17 34.27 32.89
N SER A 2 15.34 34.10 33.92
CA SER A 2 15.63 34.59 35.29
C SER A 2 16.54 33.68 36.13
N PHE A 3 16.82 32.46 35.69
CA PHE A 3 17.60 31.46 36.46
C PHE A 3 19.12 31.60 36.29
N PHE A 4 19.59 32.32 35.26
CA PHE A 4 21.01 32.53 35.01
C PHE A 4 21.67 33.58 35.93
N PHE A 5 20.87 34.39 36.64
CA PHE A 5 21.38 35.47 37.51
C PHE A 5 21.39 35.13 39.00
N GLN A 6 21.02 33.91 39.40
CA GLN A 6 21.19 33.48 40.79
C GLN A 6 22.61 32.97 41.01
N HIS A 7 23.40 33.77 41.70
CA HIS A 7 24.75 33.47 42.16
C HIS A 7 24.69 32.44 43.30
N PRO A 8 25.11 31.17 43.12
CA PRO A 8 25.11 30.21 44.21
C PRO A 8 26.44 30.30 44.97
N LYS A 9 26.37 30.68 46.24
CA LYS A 9 27.47 30.45 47.19
C LYS A 9 27.53 28.94 47.48
N ASN A 10 28.63 28.30 47.10
CA ASN A 10 29.04 26.93 47.48
C ASN A 10 28.07 25.78 47.14
N THR A 11 27.82 25.55 45.86
CA THR A 11 27.44 24.22 45.39
C THR A 11 28.00 24.03 43.98
N THR A 12 28.88 23.04 43.78
CA THR A 12 29.40 22.67 42.46
C THR A 12 28.28 21.99 41.68
N ILE A 13 27.35 22.80 41.15
CA ILE A 13 26.29 22.32 40.25
C ILE A 13 27.01 21.84 38.97
N PRO A 14 26.84 20.58 38.54
CA PRO A 14 27.43 20.13 37.29
C PRO A 14 26.76 20.90 36.15
N THR A 15 27.48 21.83 35.53
CA THR A 15 27.00 22.70 34.45
C THR A 15 26.78 21.95 33.14
N LEU A 16 27.44 20.80 32.97
CA LEU A 16 27.42 19.99 31.75
C LEU A 16 26.03 19.37 31.46
N PRO A 17 25.35 18.67 32.39
CA PRO A 17 23.99 18.15 32.14
C PRO A 17 22.99 19.24 31.75
N TRP A 18 23.04 20.40 32.38
CA TRP A 18 22.15 21.53 32.08
C TRP A 18 22.39 22.08 30.67
N LEU A 19 23.66 22.19 30.24
CA LEU A 19 24.01 22.59 28.88
C LEU A 19 23.55 21.55 27.86
N LEU A 20 23.71 20.26 28.14
CA LEU A 20 23.24 19.19 27.26
C LEU A 20 21.72 19.21 27.09
N ILE A 21 20.97 19.39 28.17
CA ILE A 21 19.49 19.54 28.11
C ILE A 21 19.13 20.77 27.28
N PHE A 22 19.77 21.91 27.53
CA PHE A 22 19.51 23.14 26.77
C PHE A 22 19.78 22.98 25.27
N VAL A 23 20.91 22.38 24.90
CA VAL A 23 21.24 22.10 23.49
C VAL A 23 20.25 21.12 22.89
N SER A 24 19.83 20.09 23.62
CA SER A 24 18.81 19.13 23.18
C SER A 24 17.47 19.81 22.87
N GLU A 25 16.98 20.67 23.76
CA GLU A 25 15.73 21.42 23.56
C GLU A 25 15.83 22.41 22.39
N LEU A 26 16.99 23.05 22.22
CA LEU A 26 17.22 23.94 21.08
C LEU A 26 17.19 23.17 19.75
N LEU A 27 17.86 22.02 19.68
CA LEU A 27 17.84 21.16 18.49
C LEU A 27 16.44 20.62 18.20
N LEU A 28 15.70 20.19 19.23
CA LEU A 28 14.34 19.69 19.08
C LEU A 28 13.36 20.78 18.61
N SER A 29 13.45 21.99 19.17
CA SER A 29 12.61 23.12 18.76
C SER A 29 12.93 23.59 17.34
N LEU A 30 14.21 23.60 16.94
CA LEU A 30 14.60 23.89 15.56
C LEU A 30 14.11 22.80 14.59
N ALA A 31 14.24 21.52 14.95
CA ALA A 31 13.71 20.42 14.14
C ALA A 31 12.19 20.54 13.98
N TRP A 32 11.46 20.83 15.06
CA TRP A 32 10.01 21.07 15.02
C TRP A 32 9.64 22.26 14.14
N LEU A 33 10.37 23.37 14.23
CA LEU A 33 10.14 24.54 13.38
C LEU A 33 10.30 24.19 11.89
N PHE A 34 11.33 23.42 11.54
CA PHE A 34 11.54 22.97 10.16
C PHE A 34 10.45 22.00 9.69
N THR A 35 9.90 21.14 10.55
CA THR A 35 8.79 20.25 10.16
C THR A 35 7.49 21.02 9.93
N GLN A 36 7.24 22.15 10.60
CA GLN A 36 6.04 22.96 10.37
C GLN A 36 5.92 23.48 8.94
N SER A 37 7.04 23.68 8.24
CA SER A 37 7.04 24.19 6.86
C SER A 37 6.21 23.33 5.89
N TYR A 38 6.18 22.01 6.09
CA TYR A 38 5.38 21.07 5.28
C TYR A 38 3.87 21.17 5.56
N CYS A 39 3.47 21.70 6.72
CA CYS A 39 2.07 21.79 7.14
C CYS A 39 1.40 23.13 6.81
N TRP A 40 2.16 24.16 6.40
CA TRP A 40 1.60 25.51 6.21
C TRP A 40 0.64 25.66 5.02
N ARG A 41 0.76 24.81 3.99
CA ARG A 41 -0.10 24.86 2.80
C ARG A 41 -0.43 23.45 2.31
N PRO A 42 -1.37 22.74 2.97
CA PRO A 42 -1.82 21.46 2.47
C PRO A 42 -2.48 21.64 1.09
N VAL A 43 -2.05 20.83 0.11
CA VAL A 43 -2.62 20.81 -1.24
C VAL A 43 -3.53 19.60 -1.37
N THR A 44 -4.83 19.85 -1.55
CA THR A 44 -5.81 18.80 -1.88
C THR A 44 -5.96 18.69 -3.40
N ARG A 45 -6.18 17.48 -3.90
CA ARG A 45 -6.40 17.19 -5.33
C ARG A 45 -7.65 16.35 -5.49
N THR A 46 -8.48 16.69 -6.46
CA THR A 46 -9.61 15.87 -6.90
C THR A 46 -9.31 15.30 -8.28
N VAL A 47 -9.62 14.02 -8.48
CA VAL A 47 -9.42 13.33 -9.76
C VAL A 47 -10.74 13.25 -10.52
N PHE A 48 -10.67 13.20 -11.85
CA PHE A 48 -11.84 13.08 -12.75
C PHE A 48 -11.55 11.99 -13.79
N PRO A 49 -11.65 10.69 -13.43
CA PRO A 49 -11.36 9.58 -14.34
C PRO A 49 -12.21 9.60 -15.62
N GLU A 50 -13.41 10.18 -15.56
CA GLU A 50 -14.35 10.27 -16.69
C GLU A 50 -13.83 11.19 -17.80
N ARG A 51 -12.79 11.99 -17.52
CA ARG A 51 -12.13 12.89 -18.49
C ARG A 51 -10.89 12.27 -19.12
N LEU A 52 -10.54 11.03 -18.75
CA LEU A 52 -9.43 10.32 -19.38
C LEU A 52 -9.74 10.05 -20.85
N PRO A 53 -8.71 10.01 -21.71
CA PRO A 53 -8.90 9.60 -23.09
C PRO A 53 -9.31 8.12 -23.15
N ALA A 54 -9.83 7.71 -24.30
CA ALA A 54 -10.14 6.31 -24.54
C ALA A 54 -8.90 5.40 -24.36
N ASP A 55 -9.17 4.15 -24.02
CA ASP A 55 -8.20 3.10 -23.67
C ASP A 55 -7.06 2.96 -24.67
N ASP A 56 -7.33 3.15 -25.97
CA ASP A 56 -6.36 3.09 -27.05
C ASP A 56 -5.26 4.16 -26.95
N LYS A 57 -5.55 5.28 -26.28
CA LYS A 57 -4.63 6.42 -26.07
C LYS A 57 -3.95 6.42 -24.72
N LEU A 58 -4.32 5.51 -23.82
CA LEU A 58 -3.65 5.37 -22.53
C LEU A 58 -2.19 4.87 -22.73
N PRO A 59 -1.23 5.30 -21.88
CA PRO A 59 0.14 4.81 -21.94
C PRO A 59 0.25 3.33 -21.51
N ALA A 60 1.41 2.70 -21.73
CA ALA A 60 1.70 1.44 -21.05
C ALA A 60 2.11 1.71 -19.59
N ILE A 61 1.75 0.80 -18.68
CA ILE A 61 2.04 0.87 -17.25
C ILE A 61 2.69 -0.44 -16.80
N ASP A 62 3.81 -0.31 -16.09
CA ASP A 62 4.49 -1.40 -15.42
C ASP A 62 4.26 -1.31 -13.90
N VAL A 63 3.72 -2.38 -13.31
CA VAL A 63 3.60 -2.54 -11.87
C VAL A 63 4.72 -3.45 -11.38
N PHE A 64 5.58 -2.92 -10.51
CA PHE A 64 6.71 -3.65 -9.94
C PHE A 64 6.44 -4.00 -8.48
N ILE A 65 6.48 -5.29 -8.16
CA ILE A 65 6.25 -5.83 -6.81
C ILE A 65 7.53 -6.47 -6.33
N CYS A 66 8.15 -5.90 -5.30
CA CYS A 66 9.35 -6.46 -4.66
C CYS A 66 8.96 -7.23 -3.40
N THR A 67 9.56 -8.39 -3.21
CA THR A 67 9.49 -9.14 -1.95
C THR A 67 10.88 -9.58 -1.52
N ALA A 68 11.16 -9.48 -0.21
CA ALA A 68 12.50 -9.67 0.34
C ALA A 68 12.67 -10.94 1.17
N ASP A 69 11.64 -11.41 1.87
CA ASP A 69 11.71 -12.62 2.71
C ASP A 69 10.31 -13.20 2.92
N PRO A 70 10.03 -14.44 2.47
CA PRO A 70 8.72 -15.07 2.60
C PRO A 70 8.23 -15.27 4.05
N ASN A 71 9.12 -15.20 5.03
CA ASN A 71 8.75 -15.32 6.45
C ASN A 71 8.33 -13.97 7.05
N LYS A 72 8.90 -12.86 6.56
CA LYS A 72 8.58 -11.51 7.03
C LYS A 72 7.42 -10.90 6.24
N GLU A 73 7.32 -11.28 4.97
CA GLU A 73 6.27 -10.88 4.03
C GLU A 73 5.51 -12.15 3.64
N PRO A 74 4.35 -12.43 4.28
CA PRO A 74 3.62 -13.65 4.02
C PRO A 74 3.32 -13.83 2.53
N ILE A 75 3.77 -14.95 1.96
CA ILE A 75 3.70 -15.19 0.50
C ILE A 75 2.28 -15.02 -0.04
N VAL A 76 1.27 -15.46 0.70
CA VAL A 76 -0.14 -15.34 0.30
C VAL A 76 -0.57 -13.87 0.16
N GLU A 77 -0.12 -12.98 1.05
CA GLU A 77 -0.40 -11.54 0.96
C GLU A 77 0.31 -10.91 -0.24
N VAL A 78 1.54 -11.34 -0.53
CA VAL A 78 2.25 -10.93 -1.76
C VAL A 78 1.47 -11.39 -3.00
N MET A 79 1.00 -12.64 -3.02
CA MET A 79 0.23 -13.17 -4.16
C MET A 79 -1.12 -12.46 -4.33
N ASN A 80 -1.80 -12.09 -3.24
CA ASN A 80 -3.00 -11.26 -3.30
C ASN A 80 -2.71 -9.90 -3.95
N THR A 81 -1.56 -9.30 -3.64
CA THR A 81 -1.11 -8.06 -4.27
C THR A 81 -0.85 -8.25 -5.77
N VAL A 82 -0.18 -9.34 -6.16
CA VAL A 82 0.06 -9.69 -7.57
C VAL A 82 -1.25 -9.86 -8.34
N ILE A 83 -2.18 -10.65 -7.80
CA ILE A 83 -3.48 -10.91 -8.42
C ILE A 83 -4.30 -9.61 -8.52
N SER A 84 -4.29 -8.78 -7.47
CA SER A 84 -4.97 -7.48 -7.48
C SER A 84 -4.39 -6.54 -8.54
N ALA A 85 -3.07 -6.51 -8.70
CA ALA A 85 -2.41 -5.72 -9.73
C ALA A 85 -2.80 -6.20 -11.14
N MET A 86 -2.90 -7.51 -11.36
CA MET A 86 -3.36 -8.07 -12.65
C MET A 86 -4.84 -7.77 -12.95
N ALA A 87 -5.64 -7.52 -11.91
CA ALA A 87 -7.07 -7.24 -11.99
C ALA A 87 -7.41 -5.74 -12.07
N LEU A 88 -6.41 -4.84 -12.16
CA LEU A 88 -6.64 -3.42 -12.38
C LEU A 88 -7.50 -3.18 -13.63
N ASP A 89 -8.37 -2.18 -13.55
CA ASP A 89 -9.17 -1.69 -14.68
C ASP A 89 -8.28 -0.90 -15.64
N TYR A 90 -7.56 -1.63 -16.49
CA TYR A 90 -6.65 -1.10 -17.49
C TYR A 90 -6.58 -2.03 -18.71
N PRO A 91 -6.26 -1.51 -19.91
CA PRO A 91 -6.13 -2.33 -21.11
C PRO A 91 -5.06 -3.43 -20.92
N PRO A 92 -5.40 -4.71 -21.15
CA PRO A 92 -4.54 -5.85 -20.81
C PRO A 92 -3.25 -5.88 -21.63
N GLU A 93 -3.24 -5.30 -22.83
CA GLU A 93 -2.06 -5.17 -23.68
C GLU A 93 -1.09 -4.07 -23.21
N LYS A 94 -1.52 -3.22 -22.26
CA LYS A 94 -0.76 -2.08 -21.75
C LYS A 94 -0.39 -2.20 -20.27
N LEU A 95 -0.94 -3.20 -19.58
CA LEU A 95 -0.64 -3.46 -18.17
C LEU A 95 0.34 -4.62 -18.06
N HIS A 96 1.48 -4.36 -17.44
CA HIS A 96 2.50 -5.38 -17.17
C HIS A 96 2.78 -5.45 -15.68
N VAL A 97 2.83 -6.67 -15.13
CA VAL A 97 3.08 -6.90 -13.70
C VAL A 97 4.35 -7.72 -13.57
N TYR A 98 5.30 -7.20 -12.79
CA TYR A 98 6.61 -7.79 -12.55
C TYR A 98 6.79 -8.08 -11.07
N VAL A 99 7.33 -9.26 -10.75
CA VAL A 99 7.65 -9.66 -9.39
C VAL A 99 9.16 -9.84 -9.26
N SER A 100 9.76 -9.12 -8.33
CA SER A 100 11.17 -9.26 -7.93
C SER A 100 11.24 -9.93 -6.57
N ASP A 101 11.90 -11.08 -6.50
CA ASP A 101 12.13 -11.81 -5.26
C ASP A 101 13.61 -11.72 -4.88
N ASP A 102 13.92 -10.89 -3.90
CA ASP A 102 15.29 -10.65 -3.45
C ASP A 102 15.83 -11.82 -2.62
N ALA A 103 14.96 -12.67 -2.04
CA ALA A 103 15.36 -13.90 -1.35
C ALA A 103 15.64 -15.06 -2.30
N GLY A 104 15.12 -15.01 -3.53
CA GLY A 104 15.21 -16.11 -4.49
C GLY A 104 14.58 -17.42 -3.97
N SER A 105 13.44 -17.32 -3.30
CA SER A 105 12.77 -18.42 -2.63
C SER A 105 11.98 -19.31 -3.61
N ASP A 106 12.20 -20.63 -3.55
CA ASP A 106 11.39 -21.61 -4.31
C ASP A 106 9.90 -21.53 -3.95
N ALA A 107 9.57 -21.17 -2.71
CA ALA A 107 8.20 -20.99 -2.28
C ALA A 107 7.53 -19.80 -3.02
N THR A 108 8.22 -18.67 -3.15
CA THR A 108 7.73 -17.50 -3.88
C THR A 108 7.49 -17.84 -5.35
N LEU A 109 8.42 -18.56 -5.98
CA LEU A 109 8.28 -19.00 -7.38
C LEU A 109 7.06 -19.91 -7.58
N ARG A 110 6.88 -20.92 -6.71
CA ARG A 110 5.75 -21.85 -6.80
C ARG A 110 4.42 -21.14 -6.55
N CYS A 111 4.34 -20.31 -5.51
CA CYS A 111 3.14 -19.54 -5.22
C CYS A 111 2.80 -18.54 -6.32
N THR A 112 3.80 -17.92 -6.96
CA THR A 112 3.57 -17.04 -8.13
C THR A 112 2.95 -17.81 -9.29
N LYS A 113 3.41 -19.04 -9.54
CA LYS A 113 2.83 -19.91 -10.56
C LYS A 113 1.38 -20.28 -10.24
N GLU A 114 1.06 -20.61 -8.99
CA GLU A 114 -0.32 -20.90 -8.58
C GLU A 114 -1.20 -19.65 -8.61
N ALA A 115 -0.68 -18.50 -8.18
CA ALA A 115 -1.37 -17.22 -8.29
C ALA A 115 -1.69 -16.88 -9.75
N TRP A 116 -0.76 -17.15 -10.68
CA TRP A 116 -1.01 -17.00 -12.11
C TRP A 116 -2.13 -17.95 -12.61
N ASN A 117 -2.13 -19.21 -12.17
CA ASN A 117 -3.20 -20.16 -12.51
C ASN A 117 -4.56 -19.66 -12.04
N PHE A 118 -4.64 -19.17 -10.79
CA PHE A 118 -5.85 -18.61 -10.21
C PHE A 118 -6.29 -17.33 -10.93
N ALA A 119 -5.35 -16.41 -11.23
CA ALA A 119 -5.61 -15.14 -11.90
C ALA A 119 -6.30 -15.31 -13.27
N ARG A 120 -6.05 -16.42 -13.97
CA ARG A 120 -6.73 -16.75 -15.24
C ARG A 120 -8.25 -16.86 -15.10
N TYR A 121 -8.74 -17.20 -13.91
CA TYR A 121 -10.17 -17.27 -13.60
C TYR A 121 -10.64 -16.00 -12.90
N TRP A 122 -9.86 -15.50 -11.94
CA TRP A 122 -10.20 -14.35 -11.12
C TRP A 122 -10.28 -13.04 -11.92
N VAL A 123 -9.28 -12.73 -12.75
CA VAL A 123 -9.24 -11.45 -13.50
C VAL A 123 -10.44 -11.29 -14.44
N PRO A 124 -10.84 -12.29 -15.25
CA PRO A 124 -12.08 -12.20 -16.03
C PRO A 124 -13.35 -12.06 -15.18
N PHE A 125 -13.39 -12.68 -14.00
CA PHE A 125 -14.51 -12.57 -13.08
C PHE A 125 -14.63 -11.15 -12.51
N CYS A 126 -13.52 -10.55 -12.05
CA CYS A 126 -13.48 -9.15 -11.62
C CYS A 126 -14.02 -8.21 -12.69
N ARG A 127 -13.56 -8.35 -13.94
CA ARG A 127 -13.98 -7.50 -15.06
C ARG A 127 -15.43 -7.72 -15.47
N LYS A 128 -15.91 -8.96 -15.47
CA LYS A 128 -17.29 -9.29 -15.87
C LYS A 128 -18.32 -8.69 -14.93
N TYR A 129 -18.02 -8.65 -13.64
CA TYR A 129 -18.94 -8.20 -12.59
C TYR A 129 -18.56 -6.85 -11.99
N ASP A 130 -17.59 -6.15 -12.59
CA ASP A 130 -17.11 -4.83 -12.18
C ASP A 130 -16.85 -4.73 -10.67
N LEU A 131 -16.03 -5.66 -10.16
CA LEU A 131 -15.77 -5.75 -8.73
C LEU A 131 -14.92 -4.56 -8.24
N VAL A 132 -15.42 -3.85 -7.24
CA VAL A 132 -14.70 -2.75 -6.58
C VAL A 132 -13.45 -3.27 -5.85
N THR A 133 -13.56 -4.45 -5.23
CA THR A 133 -12.45 -5.09 -4.50
C THR A 133 -11.79 -6.17 -5.35
N ALA A 134 -10.64 -5.84 -5.93
CA ALA A 134 -9.85 -6.76 -6.74
C ALA A 134 -9.07 -7.82 -5.92
N CYS A 135 -8.83 -7.56 -4.63
CA CYS A 135 -8.09 -8.46 -3.76
C CYS A 135 -8.98 -9.66 -3.35
N PRO A 136 -8.59 -10.91 -3.68
CA PRO A 136 -9.40 -12.09 -3.36
C PRO A 136 -9.68 -12.22 -1.86
N ASP A 137 -8.66 -12.10 -1.02
CA ASP A 137 -8.78 -12.29 0.42
C ASP A 137 -9.72 -11.26 1.07
N VAL A 138 -9.62 -9.99 0.66
CA VAL A 138 -10.52 -8.94 1.13
C VAL A 138 -11.95 -9.18 0.61
N TYR A 139 -12.09 -9.57 -0.66
CA TYR A 139 -13.40 -9.84 -1.26
C TYR A 139 -14.14 -10.98 -0.53
N PHE A 140 -13.47 -12.09 -0.24
CA PHE A 140 -14.08 -13.24 0.42
C PHE A 140 -14.24 -13.09 1.93
N SER A 141 -13.43 -12.25 2.59
CA SER A 141 -13.57 -11.95 4.02
C SER A 141 -14.64 -10.89 4.33
N SER A 142 -15.00 -10.05 3.36
CA SER A 142 -16.05 -9.04 3.53
C SER A 142 -17.46 -9.67 3.57
N SER A 143 -18.27 -9.25 4.55
CA SER A 143 -19.68 -9.65 4.66
C SER A 143 -20.59 -8.87 3.69
N GLU A 144 -20.14 -7.69 3.26
CA GLU A 144 -20.84 -6.84 2.30
C GLU A 144 -20.24 -7.09 0.93
N VAL A 145 -20.97 -7.84 0.09
CA VAL A 145 -20.54 -8.08 -1.27
C VAL A 145 -20.71 -6.77 -2.04
N ASP A 146 -19.62 -6.01 -2.21
CA ASP A 146 -19.58 -4.81 -3.05
C ASP A 146 -19.56 -5.19 -4.55
N SER A 147 -20.36 -6.19 -4.91
CA SER A 147 -20.67 -6.57 -6.28
C SER A 147 -21.83 -5.68 -6.71
N GLY A 148 -21.54 -4.56 -7.36
CA GLY A 148 -22.54 -3.57 -7.77
C GLY A 148 -23.80 -4.24 -8.33
N ASN A 149 -24.91 -4.23 -7.58
CA ASN A 149 -26.25 -4.74 -7.98
C ASN A 149 -26.37 -6.11 -8.70
N PHE A 150 -25.35 -6.98 -8.72
CA PHE A 150 -25.40 -8.27 -9.40
C PHE A 150 -25.94 -9.38 -8.49
N GLU A 151 -27.26 -9.44 -8.28
CA GLU A 151 -27.91 -10.52 -7.50
C GLU A 151 -28.29 -11.77 -8.31
N GLY A 152 -27.82 -11.89 -9.56
CA GLY A 152 -28.17 -12.98 -10.46
C GLY A 152 -27.72 -14.36 -9.97
N SER A 153 -28.51 -15.40 -10.26
CA SER A 153 -28.15 -16.80 -9.96
C SER A 153 -26.83 -17.22 -10.60
N GLU A 154 -26.53 -16.69 -11.79
CA GLU A 154 -25.26 -16.90 -12.48
C GLU A 154 -24.06 -16.34 -11.70
N PHE A 155 -24.19 -15.14 -11.11
CA PHE A 155 -23.14 -14.53 -10.30
C PHE A 155 -22.87 -15.37 -9.04
N LYS A 156 -23.92 -15.81 -8.35
CA LYS A 156 -23.79 -16.68 -7.17
C LYS A 156 -23.07 -17.99 -7.50
N ALA A 157 -23.45 -18.64 -8.61
CA ALA A 157 -22.78 -19.86 -9.07
C ALA A 157 -21.31 -19.63 -9.45
N ALA A 158 -21.02 -18.52 -10.14
CA ALA A 158 -19.65 -18.14 -10.51
C ALA A 158 -18.79 -17.85 -9.27
N ARG A 159 -19.35 -17.14 -8.27
CA ARG A 159 -18.67 -16.86 -7.00
C ARG A 159 -18.34 -18.13 -6.24
N THR A 160 -19.32 -19.02 -6.03
CA THR A 160 -19.08 -20.29 -5.32
C THR A 160 -18.03 -21.14 -6.02
N LYS A 161 -17.97 -21.09 -7.35
CA LYS A 161 -16.90 -21.76 -8.10
C LYS A 161 -15.52 -21.16 -7.78
N MET A 162 -15.40 -19.84 -7.62
CA MET A 162 -14.13 -19.19 -7.29
C MET A 162 -13.65 -19.50 -5.86
N GLU A 163 -14.55 -19.76 -4.92
CA GLU A 163 -14.19 -20.14 -3.54
C GLU A 163 -13.49 -21.52 -3.45
N VAL A 164 -13.58 -22.32 -4.51
CA VAL A 164 -13.10 -23.71 -4.55
C VAL A 164 -11.87 -23.90 -5.45
N ILE A 165 -11.48 -22.87 -6.22
CA ILE A 165 -10.31 -22.88 -7.11
C ILE A 165 -9.08 -22.42 -6.33
#